data_AF-A0A561TQN5-F1
#
_entry.id   AF-A0A561TQN5-F1
#
_cell.length_a   1.000
_cell.length_b   1.000
_cell.length_c   1.000
_cell.angle_alpha   90.00
_cell.angle_beta   90.00
_cell.angle_gamma   90.00
#
_symmetry.space_group_name_H-M   'P 1'
#
loop_
_entity.id
_entity.type
_entity.pdbx_description
1 polymer ?
#
loop_
_entity_poly.entity_id
_entity_poly.type
_entity_poly.pdbx_seq_one_letter_code
_entity_poly.pdbx_strand_id
1 'polypeptide(L)'
;MRALTTHFAVTTLADALPPALYARRRIPRPVPTAEPSTHFTDALDDGAPRGWALVRIRTEHAGGGWAVDDSAVWSSGLRLPATGRRARVVRARRNPGAPAQSAAGTVNS
;
A
#
# COMPACT_ATOMS: atom_id res chain seq x y z
N MET A 1 -4.31 -23.32 -14.34
CA MET A 1 -5.10 -22.50 -13.38
C MET A 1 -4.34 -22.09 -12.10
N ARG A 2 -3.06 -22.46 -11.88
CA ARG A 2 -2.29 -22.11 -10.65
C ARG A 2 -1.59 -20.74 -10.65
N ALA A 3 -1.18 -20.22 -11.81
CA ALA A 3 -0.39 -18.99 -11.90
C ALA A 3 -1.15 -17.72 -11.47
N LEU A 4 -2.45 -17.65 -11.76
CA LEU A 4 -3.31 -16.51 -11.38
C LEU A 4 -3.44 -16.39 -9.85
N THR A 5 -3.50 -17.52 -9.15
CA THR A 5 -3.61 -17.56 -7.68
C THR A 5 -2.34 -17.03 -7.02
N THR A 6 -1.16 -17.30 -7.62
CA THR A 6 0.13 -16.83 -7.12
C THR A 6 0.25 -15.31 -7.15
N HIS A 7 -0.07 -14.68 -8.29
CA HIS A 7 -0.02 -13.23 -8.44
C HIS A 7 -1.00 -12.54 -7.49
N PHE A 8 -2.23 -13.07 -7.40
CA PHE A 8 -3.24 -12.58 -6.46
C PHE A 8 -2.78 -12.63 -4.99
N ALA A 9 -2.20 -13.75 -4.56
CA ALA A 9 -1.70 -13.91 -3.20
C ALA A 9 -0.60 -12.89 -2.88
N VAL A 10 0.36 -12.70 -3.81
CA VAL A 10 1.46 -11.74 -3.61
C VAL A 10 0.98 -10.29 -3.65
N THR A 11 0.06 -9.94 -4.54
CA THR A 11 -0.58 -8.61 -4.54
C THR A 11 -1.35 -8.35 -3.25
N THR A 12 -2.03 -9.37 -2.71
CA THR A 12 -2.72 -9.28 -1.42
C THR A 12 -1.73 -8.99 -0.30
N LEU A 13 -0.60 -9.71 -0.24
CA LEU A 13 0.46 -9.45 0.75
C LEU A 13 1.04 -8.04 0.62
N ALA A 14 1.26 -7.55 -0.60
CA ALA A 14 1.76 -6.19 -0.85
C ALA A 14 0.80 -5.08 -0.38
N ASP A 15 -0.49 -5.36 -0.17
CA ASP A 15 -1.50 -4.40 0.34
C ASP A 15 -2.04 -4.73 1.73
N ALA A 16 -1.60 -5.82 2.35
CA ALA A 16 -2.18 -6.30 3.60
C ALA A 16 -1.83 -5.42 4.81
N LEU A 17 -0.74 -4.66 4.72
CA LEU A 17 -0.28 -3.84 5.83
C LEU A 17 -1.07 -2.52 5.92
N PRO A 18 -1.35 -2.03 7.15
CA PRO A 18 -1.91 -0.70 7.32
C PRO A 18 -0.96 0.35 6.72
N PRO A 19 -1.47 1.51 6.27
CA PRO A 19 -0.63 2.62 5.80
C PRO A 19 0.51 2.88 6.79
N ALA A 20 1.75 2.92 6.29
CA ALA A 20 2.94 3.01 7.16
C ALA A 20 2.92 4.27 8.04
N LEU A 21 2.27 5.34 7.56
CA LEU A 21 2.05 6.59 8.27
C LEU A 21 1.36 6.39 9.64
N TYR A 22 0.59 5.32 9.83
CA TYR A 22 -0.04 5.02 11.11
C TYR A 22 0.97 4.72 12.22
N ALA A 23 2.16 4.20 11.90
CA ALA A 23 3.23 3.97 12.87
C ALA A 23 3.73 5.27 13.54
N ARG A 24 3.44 6.44 12.94
CA ARG A 24 3.86 7.76 13.46
C ARG A 24 2.70 8.61 13.97
N ARG A 25 1.45 8.18 13.78
CA ARG A 25 0.25 8.97 14.13
C ARG A 25 -0.38 8.46 15.42
N ARG A 26 -0.67 9.39 16.34
CA ARG A 26 -1.43 9.10 17.57
C ARG A 26 -2.95 9.11 17.37
N ILE A 27 -3.42 9.79 16.33
CA ILE A 27 -4.85 9.93 16.01
C ILE A 27 -5.08 9.35 14.61
N PRO A 28 -5.89 8.29 14.47
CA PRO A 28 -6.23 7.71 13.17
C PRO A 28 -6.90 8.74 12.27
N ARG A 29 -6.52 8.75 10.99
CA ARG A 29 -7.19 9.48 9.92
C ARG A 29 -7.51 8.51 8.79
N PRO A 30 -8.59 8.70 8.00
CA PRO A 30 -8.82 7.88 6.83
C PRO A 30 -7.71 8.10 5.80
N VAL A 31 -7.05 7.03 5.38
CA VAL A 31 -5.98 7.06 4.36
C VAL A 31 -6.27 6.04 3.25
N PRO A 32 -7.35 6.20 2.47
CA PRO A 32 -7.68 5.29 1.38
C PRO A 32 -6.60 5.28 0.29
N THR A 33 -6.39 4.10 -0.30
CA THR A 33 -5.61 3.92 -1.53
C THR A 33 -6.30 4.65 -2.68
N ALA A 34 -5.54 5.45 -3.43
CA ALA A 34 -5.98 6.13 -4.64
C ALA A 34 -5.49 5.42 -5.90
N GLU A 35 -4.22 5.01 -5.88
CA GLU A 35 -3.60 4.23 -6.96
C GLU A 35 -2.76 3.11 -6.33
N PRO A 36 -2.90 1.88 -6.86
CA PRO A 36 -2.00 0.79 -6.54
C PRO A 36 -1.19 0.30 -7.74
N SER A 37 0.11 0.15 -7.54
CA SER A 37 1.02 -0.52 -8.45
C SER A 37 1.74 -1.67 -7.75
N THR A 38 1.99 -2.75 -8.49
CA THR A 38 2.74 -3.92 -8.04
C THR A 38 3.59 -4.42 -9.20
N HIS A 39 4.88 -4.61 -8.93
CA HIS A 39 5.84 -5.12 -9.89
C HIS A 39 6.32 -6.49 -9.39
N PHE A 40 6.14 -7.51 -10.22
CA PHE A 40 6.59 -8.86 -9.95
C PHE A 40 8.00 -9.07 -10.49
N THR A 41 8.75 -9.98 -9.86
CA THR A 41 10.09 -10.39 -10.29
C THR A 41 10.07 -11.84 -10.78
N ASP A 42 11.20 -12.30 -11.29
CA ASP A 42 11.45 -13.70 -11.66
C ASP A 42 11.28 -14.68 -10.48
N ALA A 43 11.46 -14.22 -9.24
CA ALA A 43 11.25 -15.05 -8.04
C ALA A 43 9.80 -15.52 -7.88
N LEU A 44 8.84 -14.96 -8.62
CA LEU A 44 7.46 -15.42 -8.63
C LEU A 44 7.24 -16.64 -9.53
N ASP A 45 8.15 -16.90 -10.48
CA ASP A 45 8.09 -18.08 -11.36
C ASP A 45 8.28 -19.38 -10.58
N ASP A 46 8.97 -19.32 -9.44
CA ASP A 46 9.11 -20.41 -8.46
C ASP A 46 7.76 -20.75 -7.76
N GLY A 47 6.73 -19.92 -7.98
CA GLY A 47 5.38 -20.05 -7.43
C GLY A 47 5.09 -19.13 -6.24
N ALA A 48 3.90 -19.27 -5.68
CA ALA A 48 3.50 -18.47 -4.51
C ALA A 48 4.41 -18.75 -3.31
N PRO A 49 4.78 -17.73 -2.51
CA PRO A 49 5.48 -17.95 -1.25
C PRO A 49 4.73 -18.99 -0.41
N ARG A 50 5.41 -20.06 -0.03
CA ARG A 50 4.87 -21.08 0.88
C ARG A 50 5.27 -20.74 2.31
N GLY A 51 4.31 -20.81 3.22
CA GLY A 51 4.54 -20.47 4.63
C GLY A 51 4.63 -18.97 4.85
N TRP A 52 5.57 -18.55 5.69
CA TRP A 52 5.73 -17.14 6.05
C TRP A 52 6.32 -16.30 4.91
N ALA A 53 5.80 -15.09 4.76
CA ALA A 53 6.39 -14.02 3.97
C ALA A 53 6.74 -12.85 4.89
N LEU A 54 7.87 -12.21 4.65
CA LEU A 54 8.17 -10.92 5.25
C LEU A 54 7.56 -9.84 4.35
N VAL A 55 6.79 -8.92 4.93
CA VAL A 55 6.31 -7.73 4.24
C VAL A 55 6.82 -6.51 4.97
N ARG A 56 7.44 -5.59 4.23
CA ARG A 56 7.87 -4.30 4.74
C ARG A 56 7.12 -3.22 4.00
N ILE A 57 6.57 -2.27 4.73
CA ILE A 57 5.97 -1.05 4.18
C ILE A 57 6.68 0.17 4.77
N ARG A 58 6.85 1.22 3.99
CA ARG A 58 7.41 2.51 4.39
C ARG A 58 6.67 3.64 3.69
N THR A 59 6.42 4.75 4.41
CA THR A 59 5.95 5.98 3.77
C THR A 59 7.16 6.76 3.28
N GLU A 60 7.32 6.90 1.97
CA GLU A 60 8.41 7.67 1.36
C GLU A 60 8.12 9.17 1.39
N HIS A 61 6.85 9.55 1.18
CA HIS A 61 6.43 10.94 1.22
C HIS A 61 5.04 11.08 1.84
N ALA A 62 4.83 12.14 2.63
CA ALA A 62 3.52 12.53 3.12
C ALA A 62 3.42 14.06 3.25
N GLY A 63 2.45 14.65 2.57
CA GLY A 63 2.29 16.11 2.45
C GLY A 63 1.12 16.46 1.55
N GLY A 64 0.58 17.68 1.67
CA GLY A 64 -0.45 18.18 0.76
C GLY A 64 -1.76 17.36 0.71
N GLY A 65 -2.08 16.59 1.75
CA GLY A 65 -3.23 15.68 1.74
C GLY A 65 -2.98 14.33 1.05
N TRP A 66 -1.71 14.01 0.76
CA TRP A 66 -1.30 12.76 0.12
C TRP A 66 -0.24 12.02 0.94
N ALA A 67 -0.12 10.73 0.70
CA ALA A 67 0.99 9.90 1.13
C ALA A 67 1.34 8.90 0.03
N VAL A 68 2.62 8.53 -0.04
CA VAL A 68 3.12 7.47 -0.92
C VAL A 68 3.80 6.42 -0.05
N ASP A 69 3.27 5.20 -0.10
CA ASP A 69 3.88 4.06 0.55
C ASP A 69 4.58 3.17 -0.48
N ASP A 70 5.79 2.72 -0.16
CA ASP A 70 6.46 1.61 -0.83
C ASP A 70 6.32 0.34 0.02
N SER A 71 6.18 -0.80 -0.64
CA SER A 71 6.12 -2.12 -0.03
C SER A 71 7.03 -3.11 -0.76
N ALA A 72 7.51 -4.09 -0.03
CA ALA A 72 8.24 -5.22 -0.59
C ALA A 72 7.84 -6.50 0.15
N VAL A 73 7.74 -7.58 -0.63
CA VAL A 73 7.34 -8.91 -0.16
C VAL A 73 8.50 -9.85 -0.37
N TRP A 74 8.97 -10.51 0.69
CA TRP A 74 10.02 -11.52 0.61
C TRP A 74 9.47 -12.89 1.01
N SER A 75 9.91 -13.94 0.31
CA SER A 75 9.68 -15.31 0.73
C SER A 75 10.60 -15.69 1.91
N SER A 76 10.33 -16.82 2.55
CA SER A 76 11.17 -17.39 3.61
C SER A 76 12.62 -17.67 3.16
N GLY A 77 12.84 -17.89 1.86
CA GLY A 77 14.16 -18.02 1.25
C GLY A 77 14.84 -16.68 0.92
N LEU A 78 14.33 -15.56 1.44
CA LEU A 78 14.82 -14.19 1.20
C LEU A 78 14.80 -13.77 -0.29
N ARG A 79 14.00 -14.44 -1.12
CA ARG A 79 13.73 -14.01 -2.51
C ARG A 79 12.64 -12.95 -2.51
N LEU A 80 12.68 -12.01 -3.45
CA LEU A 80 11.80 -10.85 -3.54
C LEU A 80 10.78 -11.04 -4.68
N PRO A 81 9.66 -11.77 -4.50
CA PRO A 81 8.65 -11.98 -5.54
C PRO A 81 7.99 -10.70 -6.06
N ALA A 82 7.88 -9.66 -5.23
CA ALA A 82 7.27 -8.41 -5.67
C ALA A 82 7.69 -7.19 -4.83
N THR A 83 7.56 -6.04 -5.48
CA THR A 83 7.50 -4.73 -4.83
C THR A 83 6.16 -4.07 -5.17
N GLY A 84 5.70 -3.16 -4.32
CA GLY A 84 4.46 -2.43 -4.55
C GLY A 84 4.59 -0.98 -4.15
N ARG A 85 3.82 -0.12 -4.80
CA ARG A 85 3.73 1.31 -4.48
C ARG A 85 2.27 1.71 -4.41
N ARG A 86 1.92 2.51 -3.40
CA ARG A 86 0.55 2.97 -3.16
C ARG A 86 0.53 4.47 -3.00
N ALA A 87 -0.15 5.16 -3.90
CA ALA A 87 -0.56 6.53 -3.66
C ALA A 87 -1.84 6.52 -2.81
N ARG A 88 -1.88 7.35 -1.77
CA ARG A 88 -2.99 7.41 -0.81
C ARG A 88 -3.42 8.85 -0.56
N VAL A 89 -4.73 9.07 -0.45
CA VAL A 89 -5.27 10.36 0.01
C VAL A 89 -5.34 10.34 1.53
N VAL A 90 -4.74 11.32 2.20
CA VAL A 90 -4.86 11.52 3.65
C VAL A 90 -6.01 12.47 3.93
N ARG A 91 -7.16 11.93 4.34
CA ARG A 91 -8.37 12.73 4.59
C ARG A 91 -8.37 13.31 6.00
N ALA A 92 -8.98 14.47 6.17
CA ALA A 92 -9.31 14.97 7.50
C ALA A 92 -10.25 13.99 8.21
N ARG A 93 -10.18 13.95 9.54
CA ARG A 93 -11.21 13.25 10.32
C ARG A 93 -12.52 13.99 10.08
N ARG A 94 -13.54 13.29 9.58
CA ARG A 94 -14.87 13.87 9.42
C ARG A 94 -15.41 14.22 10.81
N ASN A 95 -15.81 15.47 11.01
CA ASN A 95 -16.68 15.83 12.13
C ASN A 95 -18.10 15.40 11.75
N PRO A 96 -18.76 14.54 12.55
CA PRO A 96 -20.18 14.26 12.36
C PRO A 96 -20.95 15.58 12.56
N GLY A 97 -21.40 16.20 11.47
CA GLY A 97 -22.09 17.50 11.47
C GLY A 97 -21.52 18.55 10.52
N ALA A 98 -20.28 18.39 10.02
CA ALA A 98 -19.72 19.30 9.02
C ALA A 98 -20.07 18.85 7.59
N PRO A 99 -20.37 19.78 6.65
CA PRO A 99 -20.59 19.44 5.25
C PRO A 99 -19.34 18.78 4.62
N ALA A 100 -19.55 17.88 3.67
CA ALA A 100 -18.47 17.13 3.03
C ALA A 100 -17.52 18.06 2.26
N GLN A 101 -16.27 18.14 2.70
CA GLN A 101 -15.24 18.91 2.00
C GLN A 101 -14.63 18.03 0.90
N SER A 102 -14.86 18.41 -0.37
CA SER A 102 -14.29 17.69 -1.52
C SER A 102 -12.78 17.90 -1.56
N ALA A 103 -12.02 16.82 -1.65
CA ALA A 103 -10.58 16.86 -1.91
C ALA A 103 -10.35 17.19 -3.38
N ALA A 104 -10.64 18.42 -3.77
CA ALA A 104 -10.34 18.98 -5.08
C ALA A 104 -9.95 20.45 -4.88
N GLY A 105 -8.81 20.66 -4.21
CA GLY A 105 -8.04 21.89 -4.43
C GLY A 105 -7.30 21.69 -5.74
N THR A 106 -7.90 22.12 -6.85
CA THR A 106 -7.24 22.20 -8.15
C THR A 106 -5.98 23.04 -8.00
N VAL A 107 -4.80 22.40 -8.06
CA VAL A 107 -3.53 23.10 -8.21
C VAL A 107 -3.32 23.27 -9.71
N ASN A 108 -3.80 24.38 -10.26
CA ASN A 108 -3.34 24.87 -11.55
C ASN A 108 -2.26 25.93 -11.28
N SER A 109 -1.06 25.69 -11.79
CA SER A 109 -0.09 26.72 -12.15
C SER A 109 0.39 26.41 -13.55
#